data_AF-A0A7M5VCE5-F1
#
_entry.id   AF-A0A7M5VCE5-F1
#
_cell.length_a   1.000
_cell.length_b   1.000
_cell.length_c   1.000
_cell.angle_alpha   90.00
_cell.angle_beta   90.00
_cell.angle_gamma   90.00
#
_symmetry.space_group_name_H-M   'P 1'
#
loop_
_entity.id
_entity.type
_entity.pdbx_description
1 polymer ?
#
loop_
_entity_poly.entity_id
_entity_poly.type
_entity_poly.pdbx_seq_one_letter_code
_entity_poly.pdbx_strand_id
1 'polypeptide(L)'
;LNLPLVTDDENSDDDITKIFVNVPYLGLDGERLVKSLIRQLGRYVKPDVKFITRYQSKKLAMFCPTKDEVLTEHKAKVIYEIVCPGCGERYVGKTDRCFKTRMIEHGKRVDQPMNHHLNNCNSFHDLTDMFNLAQLFGESHGINHKEHILNAVLNNCKILDSNDNWSQLAFLEAFYIKKL
;
A
#
# COMPACT_ATOMS: atom_id res chain seq x y z
N LEU A 1 -19.31 -10.76 5.71
CA LEU A 1 -20.53 -11.36 6.29
C LEU A 1 -20.11 -12.13 7.53
N ASN A 2 -20.27 -11.53 8.71
CA ASN A 2 -20.20 -12.23 10.00
C ASN A 2 -21.14 -11.51 10.96
N LEU A 3 -22.16 -12.26 11.38
CA LEU A 3 -23.23 -11.87 12.30
C LEU A 3 -22.67 -11.37 13.64
N PRO A 4 -23.40 -10.51 14.38
CA PRO A 4 -23.09 -10.27 15.78
C PRO A 4 -23.55 -11.46 16.63
N LEU A 5 -22.67 -11.86 17.55
CA LEU A 5 -22.96 -12.79 18.63
C LEU A 5 -24.05 -12.20 19.52
N VAL A 6 -25.21 -12.87 19.51
CA VAL A 6 -26.24 -12.76 20.53
C VAL A 6 -25.71 -13.54 21.73
N THR A 7 -25.42 -12.85 22.83
CA THR A 7 -25.31 -13.48 24.14
C THR A 7 -26.68 -13.34 24.80
N ASP A 8 -27.41 -14.44 24.80
CA ASP A 8 -28.65 -14.61 25.53
C ASP A 8 -28.34 -14.63 27.03
N ASP A 9 -28.65 -13.54 27.72
CA ASP A 9 -28.91 -13.57 29.16
C ASP A 9 -30.41 -13.80 29.33
N GLU A 10 -30.79 -15.05 29.57
CA GLU A 10 -32.11 -15.43 30.04
C GLU A 10 -32.32 -14.89 31.46
N ASN A 11 -33.18 -13.89 31.60
CA ASN A 11 -33.94 -13.65 32.81
C ASN A 11 -35.24 -12.93 32.45
N SER A 12 -36.35 -13.54 32.84
CA SER A 12 -37.73 -13.09 32.66
C SER A 12 -37.98 -11.71 33.26
N ASP A 13 -38.30 -10.73 32.42
CA ASP A 13 -38.96 -9.47 32.79
C ASP A 13 -39.82 -9.04 31.60
N ASP A 14 -41.13 -8.94 31.82
CA ASP A 14 -42.21 -8.90 30.82
C ASP A 14 -41.98 -7.89 29.66
N ASP A 15 -42.03 -8.36 28.40
CA ASP A 15 -42.24 -7.64 27.11
C ASP A 15 -41.63 -6.22 26.89
N ILE A 16 -40.58 -5.82 27.62
CA ILE A 16 -39.95 -4.49 27.44
C ILE A 16 -39.14 -4.45 26.13
N THR A 17 -39.59 -3.61 25.19
CA THR A 17 -38.87 -3.34 23.94
C THR A 17 -37.66 -2.43 24.19
N LYS A 18 -36.45 -2.94 23.97
CA LYS A 18 -35.20 -2.18 24.13
C LYS A 18 -34.82 -1.47 22.83
N ILE A 19 -34.74 -0.14 22.83
CA ILE A 19 -34.28 0.67 21.69
C ILE A 19 -32.87 1.20 21.97
N PHE A 20 -31.92 0.85 21.10
CA PHE A 20 -30.54 1.32 21.22
C PHE A 20 -30.32 2.64 20.48
N VAL A 21 -29.86 3.66 21.20
CA VAL A 21 -29.52 4.97 20.64
C VAL A 21 -28.00 5.12 20.62
N ASN A 22 -27.42 5.12 19.42
CA ASN A 22 -25.99 5.35 19.23
C ASN A 22 -25.72 6.85 19.23
N VAL A 23 -24.88 7.31 20.16
CA VAL A 23 -24.52 8.72 20.30
C VAL A 23 -23.00 8.88 20.35
N PRO A 24 -22.42 9.87 19.65
CA PRO A 24 -21.01 10.18 19.83
C PRO A 24 -20.74 10.64 21.27
N TYR A 25 -19.59 10.25 21.82
CA TYR A 25 -19.16 10.78 23.11
C TYR A 25 -18.59 12.20 22.94
N LEU A 26 -19.28 13.21 23.47
CA LEU A 26 -18.87 14.63 23.45
C LEU A 26 -18.47 15.15 24.85
N GLY A 27 -18.10 14.27 25.77
CA GLY A 27 -17.77 14.66 27.14
C GLY A 27 -19.00 15.00 27.99
N LEU A 28 -18.76 15.69 29.12
CA LEU A 28 -19.76 15.93 30.18
C LEU A 28 -21.00 16.69 29.70
N ASP A 29 -20.84 17.69 28.83
CA ASP A 29 -21.97 18.45 28.30
C ASP A 29 -22.79 17.63 27.29
N GLY A 30 -22.13 16.75 26.54
CA GLY A 30 -22.79 15.77 25.67
C GLY A 30 -23.64 14.78 26.48
N GLU A 31 -23.13 14.28 27.60
CA GLU A 31 -23.90 13.39 28.49
C GLU A 31 -25.16 14.06 29.04
N ARG A 32 -25.07 15.34 29.42
CA ARG A 32 -26.23 16.12 29.89
C ARG A 32 -27.29 16.23 28.81
N LEU A 33 -26.87 16.51 27.57
CA LEU A 33 -27.77 16.63 26.42
C LEU A 33 -28.43 15.27 26.10
N VAL A 34 -27.66 14.19 26.11
CA VAL A 34 -28.17 12.83 25.88
C VAL A 34 -29.16 12.41 26.97
N LYS A 35 -28.88 12.70 28.25
CA LYS A 35 -29.83 12.46 29.35
C LYS A 35 -31.13 13.25 29.18
N SER A 36 -31.04 14.51 28.77
CA SER A 36 -32.21 15.34 28.50
C SER A 36 -33.05 14.78 27.33
N LEU A 37 -32.37 14.33 26.27
CA LEU A 37 -33.01 13.72 25.09
C LEU A 37 -33.75 12.43 25.44
N ILE A 38 -33.11 11.50 26.16
CA ILE A 38 -33.76 10.25 26.60
C ILE A 38 -34.99 10.57 27.46
N ARG A 39 -34.87 11.53 28.37
CA ARG A 39 -35.97 11.96 29.23
C ARG A 39 -37.12 12.56 28.41
N GLN A 40 -36.83 13.28 27.34
CA GLN A 40 -37.86 13.80 26.43
C GLN A 40 -38.49 12.67 25.61
N LEU A 41 -37.71 11.75 25.07
CA LEU A 41 -38.21 10.60 24.31
C LEU A 41 -39.13 9.71 25.15
N GLY A 42 -38.79 9.49 26.43
CA GLY A 42 -39.64 8.75 27.36
C GLY A 42 -41.01 9.38 27.63
N ARG A 43 -41.22 10.67 27.31
CA ARG A 43 -42.54 11.33 27.43
C ARG A 43 -43.45 11.06 26.24
N TYR A 44 -42.89 10.76 25.07
CA TYR A 44 -43.63 10.62 23.81
C TYR A 44 -43.84 9.17 23.38
N VAL A 45 -43.25 8.21 24.10
CA VAL A 45 -43.19 6.80 23.71
C VAL A 45 -43.92 5.94 24.75
N LYS A 46 -44.44 4.80 24.32
CA LYS A 46 -45.18 3.84 25.17
C LYS A 46 -44.34 3.41 26.40
N PRO A 47 -44.98 3.10 27.55
CA PRO A 47 -44.29 2.76 28.80
C PRO A 47 -43.43 1.50 28.71
N ASP A 48 -43.71 0.61 27.75
CA ASP A 48 -43.01 -0.69 27.59
C ASP A 48 -41.72 -0.57 26.75
N VAL A 49 -41.20 0.65 26.57
CA VAL A 49 -40.01 0.91 25.74
C VAL A 49 -38.88 1.49 26.58
N LYS A 50 -37.73 0.80 26.60
CA LYS A 50 -36.52 1.24 27.29
C LYS A 50 -35.46 1.71 26.30
N PHE A 51 -35.08 2.98 26.38
CA PHE A 51 -33.98 3.54 25.62
C PHE A 51 -32.63 3.25 26.28
N ILE A 52 -31.72 2.61 25.55
CA ILE A 52 -30.36 2.31 26.00
C ILE A 52 -29.38 3.11 25.15
N THR A 53 -28.58 3.97 25.78
CA THR A 53 -27.56 4.74 25.08
C THR A 53 -26.27 3.97 24.91
N ARG A 54 -25.73 4.00 23.70
CA ARG A 54 -24.43 3.44 23.35
C ARG A 54 -23.53 4.58 22.90
N TYR A 55 -22.50 4.86 23.69
CA TYR A 55 -21.52 5.88 23.34
C TYR A 55 -20.52 5.32 22.32
N GLN A 56 -20.40 6.02 21.20
CA GLN A 56 -19.38 5.76 20.20
C GLN A 56 -18.24 6.76 20.40
N SER A 57 -17.07 6.26 20.76
CA SER A 57 -15.84 7.04 20.73
C SER A 57 -15.10 6.78 19.42
N LYS A 58 -14.42 7.81 18.91
CA LYS A 58 -13.46 7.62 17.83
C LYS A 58 -12.15 7.14 18.45
N LYS A 59 -11.64 5.99 18.02
CA LYS A 59 -10.31 5.52 18.42
C LYS A 59 -9.26 6.49 17.86
N LEU A 60 -8.16 6.72 18.58
CA LEU A 60 -7.04 7.53 18.07
C LEU A 60 -6.52 7.04 16.71
N ALA A 61 -6.59 5.72 16.48
CA ALA A 61 -6.28 5.09 15.19
C ALA A 61 -7.15 5.57 14.01
N MET A 62 -8.26 6.27 14.26
CA MET A 62 -9.08 6.89 13.22
C MET A 62 -8.55 8.25 12.77
N PHE A 63 -7.72 8.90 13.59
CA PHE A 63 -7.15 10.21 13.31
C PHE A 63 -5.70 10.12 12.84
N CYS A 64 -4.96 9.14 13.37
CA CYS A 64 -3.58 8.88 12.99
C CYS A 64 -3.44 7.41 12.57
N PRO A 65 -2.78 7.12 11.44
CA PRO A 65 -2.38 5.75 11.12
C PRO A 65 -1.62 5.15 12.29
N THR A 66 -1.93 3.90 12.65
CA THR A 66 -1.23 3.21 13.75
C THR A 66 0.20 2.85 13.38
N LYS A 67 0.52 2.82 12.09
CA LYS A 67 1.84 2.52 11.54
C LYS A 67 2.22 3.57 10.51
N ASP A 68 3.51 3.82 10.41
CA ASP A 68 4.09 4.65 9.36
C ASP A 68 3.83 4.03 7.98
N GLU A 69 3.70 4.89 6.97
CA GLU A 69 3.59 4.43 5.60
C GLU A 69 4.89 3.77 5.16
N VAL A 70 4.76 2.61 4.50
CA VAL A 70 5.92 1.92 3.93
C VAL A 70 6.40 2.69 2.70
N LEU A 71 7.64 3.19 2.76
CA LEU A 71 8.30 3.82 1.62
C LEU A 71 8.19 2.92 0.38
N THR A 72 7.99 3.53 -0.79
CA THR A 72 7.81 2.82 -2.07
C THR A 72 8.90 1.77 -2.34
N GLU A 73 10.14 2.07 -1.98
CA GLU A 73 11.29 1.17 -2.11
C GLU A 73 11.19 -0.13 -1.30
N HIS A 74 10.45 -0.09 -0.20
CA HIS A 74 10.26 -1.21 0.73
C HIS A 74 8.96 -1.97 0.50
N LYS A 75 8.16 -1.60 -0.51
CA LYS A 75 6.95 -2.34 -0.88
C LYS A 75 7.33 -3.71 -1.47
N ALA A 76 6.50 -4.70 -1.19
CA ALA A 76 6.59 -6.07 -1.69
C ALA A 76 5.27 -6.46 -2.37
N LYS A 77 5.24 -7.59 -3.10
CA LYS A 77 4.07 -8.04 -3.87
C LYS A 77 3.60 -6.99 -4.88
N VAL A 78 4.55 -6.48 -5.64
CA VAL A 78 4.33 -5.44 -6.63
C VAL A 78 4.68 -5.91 -8.03
N ILE A 79 4.02 -5.30 -9.01
CA ILE A 79 4.40 -5.37 -10.41
C ILE A 79 5.18 -4.12 -10.74
N TYR A 80 6.31 -4.31 -11.39
CA TYR A 80 7.20 -3.22 -11.75
C TYR A 80 7.57 -3.27 -13.22
N GLU A 81 8.00 -2.12 -13.71
CA GLU A 81 8.58 -1.94 -15.03
C GLU A 81 9.97 -1.35 -14.88
N ILE A 82 10.92 -1.84 -15.69
CA ILE A 82 12.24 -1.26 -15.86
C ILE A 82 12.38 -0.87 -17.33
N VAL A 83 12.77 0.36 -17.61
CA VAL A 83 12.97 0.86 -18.97
C VAL A 83 14.47 0.98 -19.24
N CYS A 84 14.94 0.44 -20.35
CA CYS A 84 16.31 0.65 -20.79
C CYS A 84 16.48 2.12 -21.24
N PRO A 85 17.42 2.89 -20.66
CA PRO A 85 17.62 4.29 -21.03
C PRO A 85 18.26 4.46 -22.43
N GLY A 86 18.86 3.40 -22.98
CA GLY A 86 19.43 3.41 -24.34
C GLY A 86 18.39 3.16 -25.42
N CYS A 87 17.88 1.93 -25.51
CA CYS A 87 16.97 1.53 -26.59
C CYS A 87 15.47 1.71 -26.27
N GLY A 88 15.12 2.04 -25.02
CA GLY A 88 13.72 2.22 -24.60
C GLY A 88 12.94 0.93 -24.40
N GLU A 89 13.56 -0.25 -24.53
CA GLU A 89 12.91 -1.53 -24.24
C GLU A 89 12.45 -1.62 -22.78
N ARG A 90 11.33 -2.32 -22.58
CA ARG A 90 10.65 -2.41 -21.29
C ARG A 90 10.68 -3.84 -20.78
N TYR A 91 11.12 -4.01 -19.55
CA TYR A 91 10.99 -5.25 -18.79
C TYR A 91 9.92 -5.09 -17.74
N VAL A 92 8.88 -5.91 -17.80
CA VAL A 92 7.83 -5.98 -16.77
C VAL A 92 7.98 -7.29 -16.02
N GLY A 93 7.87 -7.23 -14.69
CA GLY A 93 7.87 -8.42 -13.85
C GLY A 93 7.19 -8.18 -12.52
N LYS A 94 6.94 -9.27 -11.79
CA LYS A 94 6.46 -9.25 -10.41
C LYS A 94 7.54 -9.63 -9.40
N THR A 95 7.34 -9.25 -8.14
CA THR A 95 8.21 -9.63 -7.03
C THR A 95 7.45 -9.88 -5.74
N ASP A 96 7.81 -10.94 -5.02
CA ASP A 96 7.44 -11.19 -3.62
C ASP A 96 8.41 -10.52 -2.63
N ARG A 97 9.65 -10.27 -3.06
CA ARG A 97 10.66 -9.52 -2.30
C ARG A 97 10.38 -8.02 -2.31
N CYS A 98 11.04 -7.31 -1.39
CA CYS A 98 11.09 -5.85 -1.38
C CYS A 98 11.58 -5.32 -2.74
N PHE A 99 10.90 -4.30 -3.24
CA PHE A 99 11.13 -3.71 -4.56
C PHE A 99 12.60 -3.31 -4.76
N LYS A 100 13.20 -2.58 -3.81
CA LYS A 100 14.61 -2.18 -3.84
C LYS A 100 15.56 -3.38 -3.97
N THR A 101 15.32 -4.43 -3.21
CA THR A 101 16.13 -5.66 -3.28
C THR A 101 16.06 -6.29 -4.66
N ARG A 102 14.86 -6.38 -5.24
CA ARG A 102 14.66 -6.91 -6.59
C ARG A 102 15.36 -6.07 -7.65
N MET A 103 15.35 -4.74 -7.52
CA MET A 103 16.03 -3.85 -8.47
C MET A 103 17.56 -3.98 -8.36
N ILE A 104 18.10 -4.14 -7.15
CA ILE A 104 19.52 -4.42 -6.95
C ILE A 104 19.91 -5.77 -7.58
N GLU A 105 19.05 -6.79 -7.50
CA GLU A 105 19.28 -8.06 -8.18
C GLU A 105 19.38 -7.87 -9.69
N HIS A 106 18.41 -7.19 -10.32
CA HIS A 106 18.46 -6.87 -11.77
C HIS A 106 19.70 -6.05 -12.16
N GLY A 107 20.20 -5.18 -11.28
CA GLY A 107 21.40 -4.38 -11.55
C GLY A 107 22.73 -5.11 -11.33
N LYS A 108 22.80 -6.09 -10.43
CA LYS A 108 24.07 -6.74 -10.04
C LYS A 108 24.27 -8.15 -10.57
N ARG A 109 23.19 -8.89 -10.80
CA ARG A 109 23.24 -10.31 -11.14
C ARG A 109 23.22 -10.52 -12.65
N VAL A 110 24.24 -11.19 -13.16
CA VAL A 110 24.46 -11.41 -14.61
C VAL A 110 23.42 -12.35 -15.23
N ASP A 111 22.81 -13.22 -14.41
CA ASP A 111 21.73 -14.13 -14.80
C ASP A 111 20.38 -13.42 -14.97
N GLN A 112 20.26 -12.16 -14.55
CA GLN A 112 18.99 -11.44 -14.65
C GLN A 112 18.80 -10.87 -16.06
N PRO A 113 17.58 -10.96 -16.64
CA PRO A 113 17.33 -10.52 -18.01
C PRO A 113 17.70 -9.06 -18.28
N MET A 114 17.40 -8.17 -17.33
CA MET A 114 17.72 -6.74 -17.48
C MET A 114 19.24 -6.49 -17.45
N ASN A 115 19.98 -7.19 -16.58
CA ASN A 115 21.44 -7.09 -16.56
C ASN A 115 22.02 -7.55 -17.89
N HIS A 116 21.56 -8.69 -18.39
CA HIS A 116 21.99 -9.24 -19.66
C HIS A 116 21.69 -8.29 -20.82
N HIS A 117 20.50 -7.70 -20.85
CA HIS A 117 20.12 -6.70 -21.83
C HIS A 117 21.05 -5.48 -21.80
N LEU A 118 21.26 -4.87 -20.62
CA LEU A 118 22.08 -3.65 -20.49
C LEU A 118 23.54 -3.88 -20.90
N ASN A 119 24.11 -5.06 -20.64
CA ASN A 119 25.46 -5.40 -21.10
C ASN A 119 25.57 -5.61 -22.61
N ASN A 120 24.45 -5.87 -23.31
CA ASN A 120 24.43 -6.15 -24.75
C ASN A 120 23.76 -5.03 -25.57
N CYS A 121 23.34 -3.95 -24.93
CA CYS A 121 22.61 -2.87 -25.58
C CYS A 121 23.57 -1.80 -26.10
N ASN A 122 23.75 -1.76 -27.43
CA ASN A 122 24.64 -0.78 -28.08
C ASN A 122 24.25 0.66 -27.74
N SER A 123 22.96 1.00 -27.81
CA SER A 123 22.49 2.36 -27.49
C SER A 123 22.74 2.75 -26.03
N PHE A 124 22.78 1.78 -25.11
CA PHE A 124 23.15 2.04 -23.72
C PHE A 124 24.66 2.29 -23.60
N HIS A 125 25.47 1.48 -24.28
CA HIS A 125 26.92 1.64 -24.34
C HIS A 125 27.32 3.00 -24.93
N ASP A 126 26.70 3.42 -26.03
CA ASP A 126 26.94 4.72 -26.65
C ASP A 126 26.70 5.87 -25.67
N LEU A 127 25.65 5.78 -24.86
CA LEU A 127 25.36 6.76 -23.80
C LEU A 127 26.42 6.71 -22.71
N THR A 128 26.79 5.53 -22.21
CA THR A 128 27.81 5.41 -21.16
C THR A 128 29.18 5.88 -21.62
N ASP A 129 29.56 5.64 -22.88
CA ASP A 129 30.82 6.07 -23.46
C ASP A 129 30.88 7.59 -23.59
N MET A 130 29.76 8.24 -23.88
CA MET A 130 29.66 9.70 -23.83
C MET A 130 29.95 10.24 -22.44
N PHE A 131 29.44 9.61 -21.37
CA PHE A 131 29.73 10.05 -20.00
C PHE A 131 31.18 9.73 -19.57
N ASN A 132 31.84 8.78 -20.21
CA ASN A 132 33.25 8.43 -19.98
C ASN A 132 34.25 9.29 -20.79
N LEU A 133 33.82 10.35 -21.47
CA LEU A 133 34.69 11.26 -22.24
C LEU A 133 35.90 11.77 -21.44
N ALA A 134 35.75 12.02 -20.13
CA ALA A 134 36.86 12.44 -19.27
C ALA A 134 38.02 11.43 -19.20
N GLN A 135 37.72 10.14 -19.36
CA GLN A 135 38.71 9.07 -19.37
C GLN A 135 39.58 9.09 -20.64
N LEU A 136 39.06 9.63 -21.76
CA LEU A 136 39.81 9.84 -23.00
C LEU A 136 40.85 10.97 -22.88
N PHE A 137 40.67 11.88 -21.92
CA PHE A 137 41.60 12.99 -21.64
C PHE A 137 42.62 12.66 -20.53
N GLY A 138 42.68 11.40 -20.08
CA GLY A 138 43.70 10.94 -19.13
C GLY A 138 43.41 11.22 -17.65
N GLU A 139 42.20 11.66 -17.31
CA GLU A 139 41.77 11.81 -15.92
C GLU A 139 41.30 10.46 -15.34
N SER A 140 41.79 10.10 -14.14
CA SER A 140 41.61 8.77 -13.55
C SER A 140 40.23 8.51 -12.93
N HIS A 141 39.22 9.32 -13.23
CA HIS A 141 37.86 9.15 -12.72
C HIS A 141 37.01 8.37 -13.74
N GLY A 142 37.45 7.15 -14.07
CA GLY A 142 36.68 6.25 -14.91
C GLY A 142 35.40 5.82 -14.20
N ILE A 143 34.26 5.86 -14.89
CA ILE A 143 33.00 5.48 -14.24
C ILE A 143 32.94 3.96 -14.11
N ASN A 144 32.59 3.48 -12.91
CA ASN A 144 32.42 2.04 -12.69
C ASN A 144 31.20 1.53 -13.46
N HIS A 145 31.43 0.81 -14.56
CA HIS A 145 30.38 0.27 -15.42
C HIS A 145 29.31 -0.54 -14.65
N LYS A 146 29.72 -1.31 -13.64
CA LYS A 146 28.79 -2.09 -12.81
C LYS A 146 27.87 -1.20 -11.98
N GLU A 147 28.40 -0.09 -11.48
CA GLU A 147 27.64 0.89 -10.72
C GLU A 147 26.70 1.68 -11.65
N HIS A 148 27.16 1.97 -12.87
CA HIS A 148 26.33 2.61 -13.88
C HIS A 148 25.12 1.76 -14.27
N ILE A 149 25.29 0.46 -14.48
CA ILE A 149 24.18 -0.47 -14.73
C ILE A 149 23.20 -0.46 -13.55
N LEU A 150 23.72 -0.56 -12.32
CA LEU A 150 22.88 -0.55 -11.13
C LEU A 150 22.06 0.74 -11.03
N ASN A 151 22.69 1.89 -11.25
CA ASN A 151 22.04 3.19 -11.22
C ASN A 151 21.04 3.33 -12.37
N ALA A 152 21.34 2.81 -13.56
CA ALA A 152 20.42 2.79 -14.68
C ALA A 152 19.15 2.00 -14.33
N VAL A 153 19.26 0.83 -13.69
CA VAL A 153 18.10 0.06 -13.23
C VAL A 153 17.32 0.81 -12.15
N LEU A 154 18.00 1.32 -11.12
CA LEU A 154 17.32 1.99 -9.99
C LEU A 154 16.61 3.28 -10.41
N ASN A 155 17.19 4.06 -11.32
CA ASN A 155 16.61 5.33 -11.76
C ASN A 155 15.52 5.18 -12.83
N ASN A 156 15.52 4.06 -13.56
CA ASN A 156 14.54 3.80 -14.63
C ASN A 156 13.54 2.70 -14.27
N CYS A 157 13.31 2.47 -12.98
CA CYS A 157 12.30 1.54 -12.49
C CYS A 157 11.09 2.27 -11.91
N LYS A 158 9.91 1.67 -12.08
CA LYS A 158 8.67 2.16 -11.45
C LYS A 158 7.77 1.01 -11.06
N ILE A 159 6.99 1.22 -10.00
CA ILE A 159 5.92 0.31 -9.60
C ILE A 159 4.68 0.66 -10.43
N LEU A 160 4.11 -0.34 -11.08
CA LEU A 160 2.88 -0.21 -11.87
C LEU A 160 1.64 -0.49 -11.03
N ASP A 161 1.69 -1.57 -10.24
CA ASP A 161 0.54 -2.05 -9.47
C ASP A 161 1.00 -2.89 -8.27
N SER A 162 0.10 -3.14 -7.33
CA SER A 162 0.36 -3.95 -6.13
C SER A 162 -0.87 -4.74 -5.73
N ASN A 163 -0.68 -6.00 -5.36
CA ASN A 163 -1.78 -6.84 -4.89
C ASN A 163 -1.29 -7.91 -3.92
N ASP A 164 -2.03 -8.12 -2.83
CA ASP A 164 -1.71 -9.12 -1.83
C ASP A 164 -1.94 -10.56 -2.30
N ASN A 165 -2.84 -10.75 -3.27
CA ASN A 165 -3.17 -12.05 -3.85
C ASN A 165 -2.23 -12.37 -5.02
N TRP A 166 -1.45 -13.45 -4.87
CA TRP A 166 -0.46 -13.87 -5.87
C TRP A 166 -1.07 -14.22 -7.23
N SER A 167 -2.24 -14.85 -7.26
CA SER A 167 -2.90 -15.21 -8.51
C SER A 167 -3.35 -13.97 -9.29
N GLN A 168 -3.84 -12.96 -8.57
CA GLN A 168 -4.21 -11.67 -9.18
C GLN A 168 -2.96 -10.93 -9.65
N LEU A 169 -1.86 -10.97 -8.89
CA LEU A 169 -0.58 -10.39 -9.29
C LEU A 169 -0.02 -11.04 -10.56
N ALA A 170 -0.13 -12.37 -10.69
CA ALA A 170 0.27 -13.10 -11.89
C ALA A 170 -0.59 -12.72 -13.12
N PHE A 171 -1.90 -12.56 -12.92
CA PHE A 171 -2.79 -12.10 -13.99
C PHE A 171 -2.42 -10.68 -14.45
N LEU A 172 -2.22 -9.76 -13.49
CA LEU A 172 -1.84 -8.38 -13.78
C LEU A 172 -0.48 -8.30 -14.48
N GLU A 173 0.50 -9.11 -14.09
CA GLU A 173 1.79 -9.21 -14.79
C GLU A 173 1.59 -9.60 -16.26
N ALA A 174 0.83 -10.67 -16.53
CA ALA A 174 0.52 -11.10 -17.90
C ALA A 174 -0.25 -10.02 -18.69
N PHE A 175 -1.14 -9.28 -18.02
CA PHE A 175 -1.87 -8.17 -18.61
C PHE A 175 -0.93 -7.03 -19.03
N TYR A 176 0.01 -6.62 -18.17
CA TYR A 176 0.96 -5.57 -18.50
C TYR A 176 1.95 -6.01 -19.58
N ILE A 177 2.42 -7.26 -19.56
CA ILE A 177 3.27 -7.80 -20.62
C ILE A 177 2.57 -7.75 -21.99
N LYS A 178 1.26 -8.08 -22.05
CA LYS A 178 0.49 -7.99 -23.30
C LYS A 178 0.25 -6.56 -23.80
N LYS A 179 0.42 -5.56 -22.93
CA LYS A 179 0.19 -4.15 -23.27
C LYS A 179 1.44 -3.46 -23.85
N LEU A 180 2.62 -4.07 -23.67
CA LEU A 180 3.88 -3.62 -24.26
C LEU A 180 3.84 -3.76 -25.78
#